data_AF-Q5BB35-F1
#
_entry.id   AF-Q5BB35-F1
#
_cell.length_a   1.000
_cell.length_b   1.000
_cell.length_c   1.000
_cell.angle_alpha   90.00
_cell.angle_beta   90.00
_cell.angle_gamma   90.00
#
_symmetry.space_group_name_H-M   'P 1'
#
loop_
_entity.id
_entity.type
_entity.pdbx_description
1 polymer ?
#
loop_
_entity_poly.entity_id
_entity_poly.type
_entity_poly.pdbx_seq_one_letter_code
_entity_poly.pdbx_strand_id
1 'polypeptide(L)'
;MADTAVIDTSPAAATAEPSVDTTPQDGEREEITPNGENALVQQQSETAETGITDANSTQKKTKKIIRRKRRPARPQVDPATLKSEPPPQTGTVFNIWYNKWSGGDREDKYLSKTAAPSRCNIARDSGYTRADKVRGSYFCLFFARGICPKGHECEYLHRLPTLHDLFNPNVDCFGRDKHSDYRDDMGGVGSFMRQNRTLYVGRIHVTDDIEEVVARHFAEWGQIDRTRVLTSRGVAFVTYTNEANAQFAKEAMAHQSLDHNEILNVRWATVDPNPLAQKREARRLEEQAAEAVRRALPAEFVAELEGRDPEAKKRKRIEGSYGLQGYEPPDEVWFARAKELEGTGNEHAKLEAPEQPLMIESGSASAPQNQVESSGGIFSSSAVAALRGLNGGNVTTKPAPQASGPLVAYGSDDESD
;
A
#
# COMPACT_ATOMS: atom_id res chain seq x y z
N MET A 1 29.82 62.52 17.89
CA MET A 1 31.11 62.84 17.24
C MET A 1 31.23 61.81 16.13
N ALA A 2 30.65 62.09 14.97
CA ALA A 2 31.26 62.92 13.90
C ALA A 2 32.40 62.11 13.25
N ASP A 3 32.19 61.34 12.17
CA ASP A 3 31.68 61.64 10.81
C ASP A 3 32.79 61.97 9.81
N THR A 4 32.72 61.31 8.64
CA THR A 4 33.37 61.64 7.34
C THR A 4 34.92 61.60 7.23
N ALA A 5 35.54 61.38 6.06
CA ALA A 5 35.18 60.64 4.82
C ALA A 5 36.38 60.67 3.82
N VAL A 6 36.24 60.02 2.64
CA VAL A 6 36.98 60.23 1.35
C VAL A 6 38.52 59.98 1.34
N ILE A 7 39.26 59.81 0.23
CA ILE A 7 39.01 59.59 -1.23
C ILE A 7 39.93 58.39 -1.68
N ASP A 8 39.69 57.63 -2.76
CA ASP A 8 40.26 57.77 -4.15
C ASP A 8 40.64 56.32 -4.65
N THR A 9 40.83 55.91 -5.93
CA THR A 9 40.73 56.48 -7.30
C THR A 9 40.27 55.35 -8.30
N SER A 10 40.38 55.56 -9.63
CA SER A 10 40.30 54.54 -10.71
C SER A 10 41.25 54.99 -11.88
N PRO A 11 41.33 54.44 -13.14
CA PRO A 11 40.19 54.31 -14.11
C PRO A 11 40.28 53.26 -15.27
N ALA A 12 39.25 53.26 -16.14
CA ALA A 12 39.23 52.95 -17.59
C ALA A 12 39.34 51.46 -18.07
N ALA A 13 38.68 51.00 -19.16
CA ALA A 13 37.74 51.61 -20.15
C ALA A 13 36.72 50.53 -20.65
N ALA A 14 35.43 50.83 -20.88
CA ALA A 14 34.75 51.16 -22.17
C ALA A 14 34.64 49.98 -23.19
N THR A 15 33.57 49.73 -23.98
CA THR A 15 32.20 50.27 -24.24
C THR A 15 31.43 49.24 -25.14
N ALA A 16 30.13 49.25 -25.50
CA ALA A 16 28.89 50.05 -25.24
C ALA A 16 27.63 49.21 -25.67
N GLU A 17 26.42 49.76 -25.54
CA GLU A 17 25.11 49.22 -26.05
C GLU A 17 24.64 50.00 -27.32
N PRO A 18 23.48 49.73 -28.01
CA PRO A 18 22.12 49.99 -27.45
C PRO A 18 20.87 49.19 -27.99
N SER A 19 19.79 49.22 -27.20
CA SER A 19 18.34 49.39 -27.55
C SER A 19 17.56 48.52 -28.58
N VAL A 20 16.48 47.90 -28.06
CA VAL A 20 15.07 47.85 -28.58
C VAL A 20 14.73 47.09 -29.89
N ASP A 21 13.84 46.07 -29.77
CA ASP A 21 12.49 46.08 -30.38
C ASP A 21 11.52 45.12 -29.65
N THR A 22 10.21 45.14 -29.99
CA THR A 22 9.10 44.48 -29.27
C THR A 22 8.21 43.64 -30.18
N THR A 23 7.98 42.35 -29.86
CA THR A 23 6.83 41.59 -30.41
C THR A 23 6.47 40.40 -29.50
N PRO A 24 5.18 40.15 -29.18
CA PRO A 24 4.76 38.95 -28.46
C PRO A 24 4.56 37.76 -29.41
N GLN A 25 4.82 36.54 -28.91
CA GLN A 25 4.31 35.30 -29.51
C GLN A 25 3.88 34.32 -28.41
N ASP A 26 2.76 33.65 -28.66
CA ASP A 26 2.08 32.78 -27.70
C ASP A 26 2.80 31.43 -27.52
N GLY A 27 2.90 30.97 -26.28
CA GLY A 27 3.41 29.66 -25.90
C GLY A 27 2.53 29.04 -24.83
N GLU A 28 1.60 28.19 -25.24
CA GLU A 28 0.53 27.67 -24.39
C GLU A 28 1.06 26.86 -23.20
N ARG A 29 0.56 27.17 -21.99
CA ARG A 29 0.81 26.35 -20.81
C ARG A 29 -0.12 25.14 -20.82
N GLU A 30 0.35 23.99 -21.33
CA GLU A 30 -0.38 22.72 -21.15
C GLU A 30 -0.37 22.30 -19.67
N GLU A 31 -1.46 22.64 -18.97
CA GLU A 31 -1.73 22.20 -17.60
C GLU A 31 -2.09 20.71 -17.59
N ILE A 32 -1.16 19.87 -17.12
CA ILE A 32 -1.28 18.40 -17.12
C ILE A 32 -2.32 17.96 -16.08
N THR A 33 -3.58 17.96 -16.48
CA THR A 33 -4.70 17.42 -15.73
C THR A 33 -4.77 15.89 -15.86
N PRO A 34 -4.85 15.12 -14.75
CA PRO A 34 -4.94 13.67 -14.81
C PRO A 34 -6.37 13.22 -15.15
N ASN A 35 -6.62 12.90 -16.44
CA ASN A 35 -7.91 12.41 -16.92
C ASN A 35 -8.33 11.08 -16.24
N GLY A 36 -9.16 11.20 -15.20
CA GLY A 36 -9.67 10.11 -14.36
C GLY A 36 -11.13 9.74 -14.62
N GLU A 37 -11.63 9.88 -15.85
CA GLU A 37 -13.04 9.65 -16.17
C GLU A 37 -13.35 8.20 -16.60
N ASN A 38 -13.97 7.45 -15.69
CA ASN A 38 -14.76 6.26 -16.01
C ASN A 38 -16.09 6.32 -15.23
N ALA A 39 -16.90 7.34 -15.52
CA ALA A 39 -18.23 7.50 -14.91
C ALA A 39 -19.24 6.54 -15.56
N LEU A 40 -20.02 5.83 -14.72
CA LEU A 40 -21.01 4.85 -15.14
C LEU A 40 -22.30 5.54 -15.60
N VAL A 41 -22.57 5.57 -16.91
CA VAL A 41 -23.81 6.13 -17.47
C VAL A 41 -24.96 5.14 -17.30
N GLN A 42 -25.98 5.51 -16.53
CA GLN A 42 -27.27 4.81 -16.49
C GLN A 42 -28.20 5.36 -17.58
N GLN A 43 -29.04 4.50 -18.14
CA GLN A 43 -30.07 4.88 -19.12
C GLN A 43 -31.33 5.35 -18.40
N GLN A 44 -31.89 6.47 -18.84
CA GLN A 44 -33.33 6.74 -18.75
C GLN A 44 -33.76 7.46 -20.03
N SER A 45 -34.98 7.16 -20.49
CA SER A 45 -35.50 7.55 -21.80
C SER A 45 -36.91 8.11 -21.65
N GLU A 46 -37.15 9.32 -22.14
CA GLU A 46 -38.49 9.81 -22.40
C GLU A 46 -38.47 10.88 -23.51
N THR A 47 -39.61 11.06 -24.18
CA THR A 47 -39.73 11.73 -25.48
C THR A 47 -40.59 12.97 -25.42
N ALA A 48 -40.14 14.06 -26.05
CA ALA A 48 -41.00 15.16 -26.51
C ALA A 48 -40.41 15.87 -27.73
N GLU A 49 -41.30 16.35 -28.59
CA GLU A 49 -41.04 17.20 -29.76
C GLU A 49 -40.75 18.67 -29.29
N THR A 50 -40.35 19.68 -30.07
CA THR A 50 -40.42 19.95 -31.52
C THR A 50 -39.49 21.13 -31.86
N GLY A 51 -38.91 21.21 -33.07
CA GLY A 51 -38.35 22.45 -33.68
C GLY A 51 -37.15 23.13 -32.95
N ILE A 52 -36.28 23.92 -33.58
CA ILE A 52 -36.25 24.59 -34.89
C ILE A 52 -34.84 24.44 -35.49
N THR A 53 -34.70 24.70 -36.79
CA THR A 53 -33.42 24.72 -37.52
C THR A 53 -32.43 25.77 -36.99
N ASP A 54 -31.16 25.41 -36.86
CA ASP A 54 -30.07 26.34 -37.16
C ASP A 54 -28.82 25.61 -37.69
N ALA A 55 -28.02 26.29 -38.51
CA ALA A 55 -27.04 25.64 -39.39
C ALA A 55 -25.59 25.98 -39.02
N ASN A 56 -24.84 25.02 -38.46
CA ASN A 56 -23.37 25.10 -38.46
C ASN A 56 -22.69 23.73 -38.44
N SER A 57 -22.11 23.32 -39.57
CA SER A 57 -21.57 21.97 -39.80
C SER A 57 -20.11 21.80 -39.33
N THR A 58 -19.86 21.96 -38.03
CA THR A 58 -18.52 21.82 -37.44
C THR A 58 -18.06 20.36 -37.46
N GLN A 59 -17.06 20.04 -38.29
CA GLN A 59 -16.56 18.68 -38.51
C GLN A 59 -15.87 18.10 -37.25
N LYS A 60 -16.62 17.34 -36.43
CA LYS A 60 -16.05 16.54 -35.32
C LYS A 60 -15.14 15.42 -35.87
N LYS A 61 -13.84 15.72 -36.00
CA LYS A 61 -12.79 14.76 -36.35
C LYS A 61 -12.67 13.65 -35.30
N THR A 62 -13.40 12.55 -35.51
CA THR A 62 -13.34 11.36 -34.65
C THR A 62 -11.98 10.66 -34.81
N LYS A 63 -11.02 11.05 -33.96
CA LYS A 63 -9.73 10.36 -33.80
C LYS A 63 -10.01 8.90 -33.38
N LYS A 64 -10.05 7.97 -34.35
CA LYS A 64 -10.19 6.53 -34.07
C LYS A 64 -9.10 6.10 -33.10
N ILE A 65 -9.47 5.65 -31.91
CA ILE A 65 -8.53 5.16 -30.90
C ILE A 65 -7.98 3.82 -31.38
N ILE A 66 -6.89 3.87 -32.14
CA ILE A 66 -6.12 2.70 -32.55
C ILE A 66 -5.50 2.13 -31.28
N ARG A 67 -6.14 1.08 -30.72
CA ARG A 67 -5.57 0.26 -29.64
C ARG A 67 -4.27 -0.37 -30.16
N ARG A 68 -3.15 0.32 -29.95
CA ARG A 68 -1.81 -0.16 -30.30
C ARG A 68 -1.61 -1.53 -29.65
N LYS A 69 -1.41 -2.58 -30.45
CA LYS A 69 -1.07 -3.91 -29.93
C LYS A 69 0.17 -3.77 -29.04
N ARG A 70 0.13 -4.33 -27.82
CA ARG A 70 1.30 -4.32 -26.93
C ARG A 70 2.49 -4.92 -27.68
N ARG A 71 3.66 -4.28 -27.62
CA ARG A 71 4.89 -4.80 -28.21
C ARG A 71 5.34 -6.10 -27.52
N PRO A 72 6.07 -7.01 -28.19
CA PRO A 72 6.73 -8.11 -27.50
C PRO A 72 7.74 -7.58 -26.48
N ALA A 73 7.94 -8.29 -25.37
CA ALA A 73 9.00 -7.97 -24.42
C ALA A 73 10.39 -8.25 -25.02
N ARG A 74 11.34 -7.35 -24.78
CA ARG A 74 12.70 -7.44 -25.34
C ARG A 74 13.55 -8.44 -24.54
N PRO A 75 14.37 -9.30 -25.17
CA PRO A 75 15.44 -10.00 -24.47
C PRO A 75 16.50 -8.98 -24.05
N GLN A 76 16.83 -8.93 -22.76
CA GLN A 76 17.64 -7.84 -22.20
C GLN A 76 19.14 -8.11 -22.32
N VAL A 77 19.54 -9.36 -22.15
CA VAL A 77 20.92 -9.86 -22.16
C VAL A 77 20.96 -11.17 -22.94
N ASP A 78 21.96 -11.35 -23.81
CA ASP A 78 22.14 -12.60 -24.55
C ASP A 78 22.51 -13.76 -23.61
N PRO A 79 21.97 -14.98 -23.82
CA PRO A 79 22.16 -16.09 -22.88
C PRO A 79 23.63 -16.52 -22.72
N ALA A 80 24.49 -16.27 -23.71
CA ALA A 80 25.93 -16.55 -23.65
C ALA A 80 26.71 -15.61 -22.70
N THR A 81 26.14 -14.44 -22.38
CA THR A 81 26.73 -13.47 -21.45
C THR A 81 26.48 -13.85 -19.99
N LEU A 82 25.45 -14.66 -19.71
CA LEU A 82 25.09 -15.14 -18.39
C LEU A 82 25.97 -16.33 -17.95
N LYS A 83 27.28 -16.09 -17.82
CA LYS A 83 28.23 -17.07 -17.31
C LYS A 83 28.05 -17.25 -15.80
N SER A 84 28.01 -18.50 -15.34
CA SER A 84 28.05 -18.85 -13.92
C SER A 84 29.49 -18.77 -13.39
N GLU A 85 30.01 -17.55 -13.23
CA GLU A 85 31.32 -17.35 -12.60
C GLU A 85 31.25 -17.76 -11.13
N PRO A 86 32.27 -18.48 -10.60
CA PRO A 86 32.29 -18.88 -9.20
C PRO A 86 32.39 -17.63 -8.30
N PRO A 87 31.80 -17.64 -7.09
CA PRO A 87 31.86 -16.50 -6.20
C PRO A 87 33.32 -16.18 -5.84
N PRO A 88 33.69 -14.88 -5.71
CA PRO A 88 35.06 -14.46 -5.43
C PRO A 88 35.59 -15.13 -4.16
N GLN A 89 36.89 -15.43 -4.15
CA GLN A 89 37.53 -16.16 -3.05
C GLN A 89 37.67 -15.28 -1.80
N THR A 90 36.63 -15.27 -0.97
CA THR A 90 36.63 -14.56 0.32
C THR A 90 37.14 -15.42 1.48
N GLY A 91 37.64 -16.64 1.24
CA GLY A 91 38.04 -17.59 2.29
C GLY A 91 38.88 -18.77 1.81
N THR A 92 39.27 -19.63 2.75
CA THR A 92 40.24 -20.72 2.51
C THR A 92 39.66 -21.96 1.84
N VAL A 93 38.43 -22.38 2.18
CA VAL A 93 37.83 -23.64 1.69
C VAL A 93 36.48 -23.37 1.02
N PHE A 94 36.32 -23.77 -0.24
CA PHE A 94 35.03 -23.71 -0.92
C PHE A 94 34.11 -24.85 -0.46
N ASN A 95 33.04 -24.52 0.25
CA ASN A 95 32.05 -25.47 0.71
C ASN A 95 30.99 -25.71 -0.40
N ILE A 96 31.13 -26.86 -1.07
CA ILE A 96 30.30 -27.29 -2.21
C ILE A 96 28.81 -27.38 -1.82
N TRP A 97 28.49 -27.84 -0.60
CA TRP A 97 27.09 -28.01 -0.17
C TRP A 97 26.32 -26.69 -0.09
N TYR A 98 27.00 -25.60 0.31
CA TYR A 98 26.40 -24.27 0.41
C TYR A 98 26.78 -23.31 -0.72
N ASN A 99 27.61 -23.76 -1.68
CA ASN A 99 28.28 -22.98 -2.72
C ASN A 99 28.90 -21.67 -2.21
N LYS A 100 29.66 -21.74 -1.11
CA LYS A 100 30.24 -20.59 -0.41
C LYS A 100 31.64 -20.89 0.10
N TRP A 101 32.52 -19.88 0.06
CA TRP A 101 33.78 -19.91 0.78
C TRP A 101 33.55 -19.92 2.30
N SER A 102 34.35 -20.73 2.98
CA SER A 102 34.39 -20.93 4.44
C SER A 102 35.81 -20.66 4.94
N GLY A 103 35.97 -20.32 6.22
CA GLY A 103 37.27 -19.92 6.77
C GLY A 103 37.79 -18.63 6.12
N GLY A 104 36.93 -17.61 6.06
CA GLY A 104 37.18 -16.31 5.47
C GLY A 104 36.51 -15.21 6.30
N ASP A 105 36.83 -13.94 6.04
CA ASP A 105 36.22 -12.84 6.78
C ASP A 105 34.71 -12.77 6.49
N ARG A 106 33.92 -12.56 7.54
CA ARG A 106 32.47 -12.44 7.50
C ARG A 106 32.01 -11.01 7.23
N GLU A 107 32.82 -10.01 7.57
CA GLU A 107 32.51 -8.59 7.39
C GLU A 107 32.59 -8.20 5.92
N ASP A 108 33.62 -8.70 5.22
CA ASP A 108 33.82 -8.54 3.78
C ASP A 108 32.53 -8.75 3.00
N LYS A 109 31.78 -9.82 3.29
CA LYS A 109 30.55 -10.19 2.59
C LYS A 109 29.43 -9.12 2.66
N TYR A 110 29.43 -8.26 3.68
CA TYR A 110 28.47 -7.15 3.82
C TYR A 110 29.00 -5.83 3.23
N LEU A 111 30.32 -5.70 3.08
CA LEU A 111 30.99 -4.55 2.49
C LEU A 111 31.09 -4.69 0.96
N SER A 112 31.72 -5.78 0.50
CA SER A 112 32.05 -6.18 -0.89
C SER A 112 30.86 -6.52 -1.80
N LYS A 113 29.70 -5.89 -1.59
CA LYS A 113 28.60 -5.91 -2.56
C LYS A 113 29.07 -5.26 -3.86
N THR A 114 29.14 -6.03 -4.94
CA THR A 114 29.36 -5.51 -6.30
C THR A 114 28.10 -4.84 -6.85
N ALA A 115 28.27 -3.98 -7.87
CA ALA A 115 27.18 -3.40 -8.64
C ALA A 115 26.49 -4.48 -9.50
N ALA A 116 25.22 -4.25 -9.84
CA ALA A 116 24.49 -5.06 -10.80
C ALA A 116 25.05 -4.86 -12.23
N PRO A 117 25.13 -5.92 -13.07
CA PRO A 117 25.68 -5.81 -14.43
C PRO A 117 24.76 -5.07 -15.41
N SER A 118 23.51 -4.81 -15.03
CA SER A 118 22.48 -4.18 -15.87
C SER A 118 21.31 -3.64 -15.04
N ARG A 119 20.61 -2.63 -15.57
CA ARG A 119 19.33 -2.13 -15.04
C ARG A 119 18.21 -2.34 -16.04
N CYS A 120 17.04 -2.77 -15.58
CA CYS A 120 15.84 -2.88 -16.42
C CYS A 120 15.36 -1.49 -16.87
N ASN A 121 15.12 -1.29 -18.17
CA ASN A 121 14.47 -0.07 -18.66
C ASN A 121 13.01 -0.39 -19.05
N ILE A 122 12.06 -0.06 -18.17
CA ILE A 122 10.63 -0.38 -18.38
C ILE A 122 10.08 0.26 -19.66
N ALA A 123 10.53 1.47 -20.00
CA ALA A 123 10.12 2.16 -21.22
C ALA A 123 10.57 1.44 -22.51
N ARG A 124 11.58 0.55 -22.46
CA ARG A 124 12.09 -0.23 -23.61
C ARG A 124 11.77 -1.73 -23.54
N ASP A 125 11.99 -2.36 -22.39
CA ASP A 125 12.01 -3.82 -22.26
C ASP A 125 10.63 -4.44 -21.97
N SER A 126 9.72 -3.68 -21.37
CA SER A 126 8.37 -4.16 -21.03
C SER A 126 7.54 -4.48 -22.28
N GLY A 127 6.72 -5.52 -22.22
CA GLY A 127 5.92 -5.95 -23.38
C GLY A 127 4.94 -7.06 -23.03
N TYR A 128 4.46 -7.79 -24.04
CA TYR A 128 3.82 -9.09 -23.83
C TYR A 128 4.84 -10.22 -23.79
N THR A 129 4.47 -11.27 -23.09
CA THR A 129 5.22 -12.51 -22.84
C THR A 129 4.35 -13.74 -23.12
N ARG A 130 4.87 -14.96 -22.95
CA ARG A 130 4.00 -16.15 -22.91
C ARG A 130 3.10 -16.14 -21.66
N ALA A 131 3.56 -15.53 -20.57
CA ALA A 131 2.84 -15.36 -19.31
C ALA A 131 1.51 -14.60 -19.45
N ASP A 132 1.44 -13.55 -20.29
CA ASP A 132 0.19 -12.77 -20.49
C ASP A 132 -1.00 -13.60 -21.02
N LYS A 133 -0.79 -14.86 -21.43
CA LYS A 133 -1.86 -15.83 -21.78
C LYS A 133 -2.41 -16.60 -20.57
N VAL A 134 -1.66 -16.68 -19.48
CA VAL A 134 -1.95 -17.50 -18.29
C VAL A 134 -2.40 -16.58 -17.15
N ARG A 135 -3.64 -16.73 -16.68
CA ARG A 135 -4.12 -15.94 -15.53
C ARG A 135 -3.42 -16.39 -14.25
N GLY A 136 -3.03 -15.43 -13.41
CA GLY A 136 -2.30 -15.69 -12.16
C GLY A 136 -0.78 -15.90 -12.32
N SER A 137 -0.21 -15.65 -13.50
CA SER A 137 1.24 -15.69 -13.71
C SER A 137 1.98 -14.61 -12.91
N TYR A 138 3.11 -14.95 -12.29
CA TYR A 138 3.97 -14.01 -11.55
C TYR A 138 4.88 -13.17 -12.45
N PHE A 139 5.49 -12.12 -11.90
CA PHE A 139 6.49 -11.30 -12.59
C PHE A 139 7.85 -12.00 -12.69
N CYS A 140 8.62 -11.66 -13.72
CA CYS A 140 9.95 -12.25 -13.91
C CYS A 140 10.99 -11.55 -13.02
N LEU A 141 11.62 -12.29 -12.09
CA LEU A 141 12.70 -11.76 -11.24
C LEU A 141 13.92 -11.30 -12.05
N PHE A 142 14.22 -12.00 -13.15
CA PHE A 142 15.30 -11.63 -14.07
C PHE A 142 14.97 -10.37 -14.87
N PHE A 143 13.69 -10.12 -15.19
CA PHE A 143 13.25 -8.88 -15.84
C PHE A 143 13.46 -7.68 -14.94
N ALA A 144 13.03 -7.76 -13.67
CA ALA A 144 13.26 -6.70 -12.67
C ALA A 144 14.76 -6.35 -12.55
N ARG A 145 15.62 -7.35 -12.53
CA ARG A 145 17.09 -7.20 -12.45
C ARG A 145 17.77 -6.84 -13.79
N GLY A 146 17.02 -6.66 -14.88
CA GLY A 146 17.56 -6.28 -16.20
C GLY A 146 18.27 -7.39 -16.98
N ILE A 147 18.21 -8.65 -16.53
CA ILE A 147 19.02 -9.78 -17.02
C ILE A 147 18.21 -10.90 -17.66
N CYS A 148 16.96 -10.68 -18.10
CA CYS A 148 16.15 -11.77 -18.67
C CYS A 148 16.52 -12.07 -20.14
N PRO A 149 16.99 -13.29 -20.47
CA PRO A 149 17.31 -13.66 -21.86
C PRO A 149 16.08 -14.11 -22.65
N LYS A 150 15.00 -14.57 -21.99
CA LYS A 150 13.80 -15.12 -22.68
C LYS A 150 12.98 -14.04 -23.41
N GLY A 151 13.02 -12.78 -22.95
CA GLY A 151 12.20 -11.70 -23.52
C GLY A 151 10.71 -12.10 -23.63
N HIS A 152 10.12 -11.93 -24.81
CA HIS A 152 8.74 -12.33 -25.11
C HIS A 152 8.44 -13.83 -24.93
N GLU A 153 9.46 -14.70 -24.87
CA GLU A 153 9.29 -16.14 -24.67
C GLU A 153 9.17 -16.52 -23.18
N CYS A 154 9.27 -15.55 -22.26
CA CYS A 154 9.23 -15.81 -20.82
C CYS A 154 7.87 -16.35 -20.34
N GLU A 155 7.89 -17.37 -19.46
CA GLU A 155 6.70 -17.85 -18.76
C GLU A 155 6.24 -16.93 -17.61
N TYR A 156 7.03 -15.88 -17.32
CA TYR A 156 6.75 -14.86 -16.29
C TYR A 156 6.57 -13.47 -16.93
N LEU A 157 5.78 -12.61 -16.30
CA LEU A 157 5.38 -11.30 -16.85
C LEU A 157 6.56 -10.30 -16.92
N HIS A 158 6.66 -9.57 -18.05
CA HIS A 158 7.58 -8.46 -18.27
C HIS A 158 6.83 -7.11 -18.31
N ARG A 159 6.24 -6.72 -17.18
CA ARG A 159 5.59 -5.42 -16.97
C ARG A 159 5.61 -5.08 -15.47
N LEU A 160 5.20 -3.86 -15.11
CA LEU A 160 4.97 -3.50 -13.71
C LEU A 160 3.67 -4.10 -13.15
N PRO A 161 3.58 -4.32 -11.83
CA PRO A 161 2.32 -4.63 -11.17
C PRO A 161 1.29 -3.49 -11.31
N THR A 162 0.05 -3.87 -11.54
CA THR A 162 -1.11 -2.98 -11.68
C THR A 162 -2.12 -3.25 -10.56
N LEU A 163 -3.12 -2.38 -10.42
CA LEU A 163 -4.19 -2.54 -9.41
C LEU A 163 -5.03 -3.84 -9.56
N HIS A 164 -4.88 -4.56 -10.68
CA HIS A 164 -5.57 -5.83 -10.93
C HIS A 164 -4.70 -7.07 -10.65
N ASP A 165 -3.41 -6.89 -10.31
CA ASP A 165 -2.48 -7.98 -10.02
C ASP A 165 -2.49 -8.34 -8.53
N LEU A 166 -3.56 -9.02 -8.10
CA LEU A 166 -3.72 -9.51 -6.74
C LEU A 166 -3.05 -10.89 -6.59
N PHE A 167 -2.14 -11.01 -5.61
CA PHE A 167 -1.46 -12.25 -5.26
C PHE A 167 -1.89 -12.74 -3.87
N ASN A 168 -1.66 -14.01 -3.57
CA ASN A 168 -1.83 -14.56 -2.22
C ASN A 168 -0.90 -13.82 -1.24
N PRO A 169 -1.36 -13.36 -0.06
CA PRO A 169 -0.51 -12.63 0.91
C PRO A 169 0.74 -13.39 1.35
N ASN A 170 0.75 -14.73 1.29
CA ASN A 170 1.91 -15.56 1.61
C ASN A 170 2.98 -15.56 0.51
N VAL A 171 2.68 -15.03 -0.68
CA VAL A 171 3.53 -15.11 -1.87
C VAL A 171 3.88 -13.70 -2.37
N ASP A 172 5.11 -13.55 -2.82
CA ASP A 172 5.67 -12.35 -3.46
C ASP A 172 5.16 -12.19 -4.90
N CYS A 173 5.19 -10.97 -5.46
CA CYS A 173 4.79 -10.73 -6.85
C CYS A 173 5.66 -11.50 -7.88
N PHE A 174 6.83 -11.98 -7.45
CA PHE A 174 7.75 -12.86 -8.19
C PHE A 174 7.48 -14.38 -8.01
N GLY A 175 6.46 -14.79 -7.27
CA GLY A 175 6.16 -16.21 -7.01
C GLY A 175 7.09 -16.87 -5.99
N ARG A 176 7.62 -16.08 -5.03
CA ARG A 176 8.49 -16.54 -3.94
C ARG A 176 7.72 -16.55 -2.62
N ASP A 177 7.90 -17.55 -1.78
CA ASP A 177 7.21 -17.61 -0.49
C ASP A 177 7.78 -16.60 0.51
N LYS A 178 6.88 -15.88 1.19
CA LYS A 178 7.20 -15.01 2.32
C LYS A 178 7.37 -15.84 3.59
N HIS A 179 8.15 -15.32 4.53
CA HIS A 179 8.47 -16.00 5.77
C HIS A 179 7.56 -15.48 6.91
N SER A 180 7.55 -16.15 8.07
CA SER A 180 6.85 -15.62 9.26
C SER A 180 7.45 -14.28 9.68
N ASP A 181 8.77 -14.22 9.73
CA ASP A 181 9.55 -13.12 10.30
C ASP A 181 10.46 -12.47 9.25
N TYR A 182 10.92 -11.26 9.55
CA TYR A 182 11.98 -10.63 8.78
C TYR A 182 13.34 -11.22 9.14
N ARG A 183 14.24 -11.27 8.18
CA ARG A 183 15.66 -11.55 8.43
C ARG A 183 16.29 -10.39 9.21
N ASP A 184 17.26 -10.67 10.06
CA ASP A 184 18.03 -9.66 10.83
C ASP A 184 18.59 -8.53 9.94
N ASP A 185 18.97 -8.88 8.70
CA ASP A 185 19.50 -7.93 7.72
C ASP A 185 18.42 -7.18 6.92
N MET A 186 17.15 -7.32 7.27
CA MET A 186 15.95 -6.82 6.57
C MET A 186 15.95 -7.10 5.04
N GLY A 187 16.68 -8.13 4.61
CA GLY A 187 16.78 -8.58 3.24
C GLY A 187 15.68 -9.58 2.86
N GLY A 188 15.87 -10.26 1.72
CA GLY A 188 15.01 -11.37 1.30
C GLY A 188 13.60 -10.94 0.87
N VAL A 189 12.64 -11.88 0.95
CA VAL A 189 11.29 -11.73 0.39
C VAL A 189 10.41 -10.80 1.24
N GLY A 190 10.58 -10.83 2.56
CA GLY A 190 9.73 -10.14 3.53
C GLY A 190 8.86 -11.12 4.33
N SER A 191 8.07 -10.58 5.25
CA SER A 191 7.16 -11.33 6.12
C SER A 191 5.72 -11.27 5.59
N PHE A 192 4.93 -12.33 5.78
CA PHE A 192 3.48 -12.29 5.56
C PHE A 192 2.69 -11.70 6.75
N MET A 193 3.27 -11.67 7.96
CA MET A 193 2.61 -11.16 9.18
C MET A 193 2.45 -9.63 9.18
N ARG A 194 3.35 -8.90 8.49
CA ARG A 194 3.30 -7.44 8.34
C ARG A 194 3.41 -7.07 6.86
N GLN A 195 2.29 -6.68 6.25
CA GLN A 195 2.28 -5.99 4.96
C GLN A 195 3.24 -4.80 5.02
N ASN A 196 4.22 -4.76 4.11
CA ASN A 196 5.23 -3.71 4.12
C ASN A 196 5.39 -3.13 2.72
N ARG A 197 5.02 -1.85 2.59
CA ARG A 197 5.11 -1.09 1.33
C ARG A 197 6.25 -0.09 1.35
N THR A 198 7.12 -0.15 2.37
CA THR A 198 8.14 0.85 2.64
C THR A 198 9.54 0.24 2.51
N LEU A 199 10.34 0.84 1.63
CA LEU A 199 11.72 0.42 1.35
C LEU A 199 12.69 1.37 2.05
N TYR A 200 13.67 0.78 2.71
CA TYR A 200 14.90 1.45 3.11
C TYR A 200 15.86 1.44 1.92
N VAL A 201 16.41 2.59 1.59
CA VAL A 201 17.47 2.77 0.60
C VAL A 201 18.63 3.46 1.31
N GLY A 202 19.82 2.86 1.29
CA GLY A 202 21.01 3.44 1.94
C GLY A 202 22.28 3.13 1.15
N ARG A 203 23.38 3.83 1.49
CA ARG A 203 24.52 4.07 0.58
C ARG A 203 24.05 4.90 -0.62
N ILE A 204 23.59 6.12 -0.34
CA ILE A 204 23.33 7.19 -1.31
C ILE A 204 24.31 8.34 -1.01
N HIS A 205 24.85 8.95 -2.05
CA HIS A 205 25.84 10.02 -1.96
C HIS A 205 25.16 11.30 -1.48
N VAL A 206 25.85 12.09 -0.68
CA VAL A 206 25.26 13.29 -0.07
C VAL A 206 25.46 14.48 -1.01
N THR A 207 24.49 14.67 -1.90
CA THR A 207 24.33 15.87 -2.75
C THR A 207 23.12 16.69 -2.30
N ASP A 208 22.89 17.83 -2.95
CA ASP A 208 21.71 18.67 -2.69
C ASP A 208 20.46 18.18 -3.45
N ASP A 209 20.63 17.40 -4.53
CA ASP A 209 19.57 16.94 -5.44
C ASP A 209 19.05 15.51 -5.14
N ILE A 210 19.49 14.87 -4.05
CA ILE A 210 19.14 13.47 -3.70
C ILE A 210 17.63 13.22 -3.75
N GLU A 211 16.81 14.17 -3.28
CA GLU A 211 15.36 14.00 -3.26
C GLU A 211 14.78 13.85 -4.67
N GLU A 212 15.28 14.63 -5.63
CA GLU A 212 14.92 14.52 -7.04
C GLU A 212 15.46 13.23 -7.65
N VAL A 213 16.73 12.89 -7.42
CA VAL A 213 17.36 11.67 -7.96
C VAL A 213 16.62 10.41 -7.49
N VAL A 214 16.32 10.33 -6.19
CA VAL A 214 15.55 9.21 -5.60
C VAL A 214 14.12 9.19 -6.14
N ALA A 215 13.42 10.33 -6.17
CA ALA A 215 12.06 10.39 -6.70
C ALA A 215 12.01 9.95 -8.19
N ARG A 216 12.89 10.51 -9.02
CA ARG A 216 13.03 10.24 -10.46
C ARG A 216 13.21 8.75 -10.74
N HIS A 217 14.14 8.08 -10.05
CA HIS A 217 14.44 6.67 -10.32
C HIS A 217 13.45 5.68 -9.68
N PHE A 218 12.85 5.97 -8.53
CA PHE A 218 11.88 5.07 -7.89
C PHE A 218 10.46 5.25 -8.44
N ALA A 219 10.09 6.43 -8.95
CA ALA A 219 8.76 6.69 -9.53
C ALA A 219 8.54 5.94 -10.86
N GLU A 220 9.59 5.60 -11.59
CA GLU A 220 9.52 4.75 -12.80
C GLU A 220 8.76 3.44 -12.54
N TRP A 221 8.77 2.91 -11.29
CA TRP A 221 8.47 1.51 -10.99
C TRP A 221 7.14 1.29 -10.27
N GLY A 222 6.38 2.35 -10.04
CA GLY A 222 5.04 2.28 -9.45
C GLY A 222 4.67 3.57 -8.76
N GLN A 223 3.36 3.75 -8.50
CA GLN A 223 2.87 4.94 -7.82
C GLN A 223 3.43 5.02 -6.39
N ILE A 224 4.25 6.03 -6.14
CA ILE A 224 4.77 6.38 -4.82
C ILE A 224 3.65 7.07 -4.02
N ASP A 225 3.67 6.82 -2.71
CA ASP A 225 2.79 7.38 -1.69
C ASP A 225 3.49 8.49 -0.89
N ARG A 226 4.74 8.25 -0.44
CA ARG A 226 5.63 9.29 0.09
C ARG A 226 7.11 8.93 -0.13
N THR A 227 7.93 9.93 -0.38
CA THR A 227 9.39 9.87 -0.19
C THR A 227 9.77 10.61 1.09
N ARG A 228 10.79 10.11 1.80
CA ARG A 228 11.42 10.81 2.93
C ARG A 228 12.92 10.56 2.86
N VAL A 229 13.70 11.54 2.43
CA VAL A 229 15.17 11.46 2.45
C VAL A 229 15.69 11.97 3.79
N LEU A 230 16.87 11.47 4.18
CA LEU A 230 17.65 11.95 5.31
C LEU A 230 19.08 12.18 4.81
N THR A 231 19.29 13.37 4.24
CA THR A 231 20.54 13.79 3.59
C THR A 231 21.77 13.54 4.47
N SER A 232 21.68 13.87 5.76
CA SER A 232 22.73 13.67 6.79
C SER A 232 23.17 12.23 7.04
N ARG A 233 22.53 11.22 6.42
CA ARG A 233 22.95 9.81 6.49
C ARG A 233 23.06 9.10 5.13
N GLY A 234 22.77 9.77 4.01
CA GLY A 234 22.71 9.10 2.70
C GLY A 234 21.67 7.97 2.66
N VAL A 235 20.48 8.23 3.25
CA VAL A 235 19.39 7.26 3.40
C VAL A 235 18.08 7.86 2.92
N ALA A 236 17.27 7.07 2.23
CA ALA A 236 15.90 7.41 1.86
C ALA A 236 14.91 6.31 2.27
N PHE A 237 13.69 6.71 2.59
CA PHE A 237 12.54 5.85 2.79
C PHE A 237 11.53 6.11 1.68
N VAL A 238 11.27 5.10 0.85
CA VAL A 238 10.31 5.18 -0.26
C VAL A 238 9.10 4.32 0.08
N THR A 239 7.90 4.91 0.14
CA THR A 239 6.66 4.19 0.40
C THR A 239 5.83 4.12 -0.89
N TYR A 240 5.43 2.92 -1.28
CA TYR A 240 4.56 2.71 -2.45
C TYR A 240 3.09 2.56 -2.02
N THR A 241 2.17 2.86 -2.93
CA THR A 241 0.73 2.60 -2.73
C THR A 241 0.44 1.10 -2.64
N ASN A 242 1.04 0.31 -3.52
CA ASN A 242 0.86 -1.14 -3.66
C ASN A 242 2.06 -1.91 -3.10
N GLU A 243 1.81 -2.99 -2.35
CA GLU A 243 2.87 -3.87 -1.84
C GLU A 243 3.67 -4.53 -2.98
N ALA A 244 2.99 -4.99 -4.04
CA ALA A 244 3.63 -5.58 -5.21
C ALA A 244 4.62 -4.63 -5.91
N ASN A 245 4.38 -3.32 -5.88
CA ASN A 245 5.32 -2.33 -6.42
C ASN A 245 6.56 -2.18 -5.52
N ALA A 246 6.39 -2.19 -4.19
CA ALA A 246 7.52 -2.20 -3.26
C ALA A 246 8.37 -3.47 -3.39
N GLN A 247 7.72 -4.65 -3.53
CA GLN A 247 8.37 -5.93 -3.79
C GLN A 247 9.19 -5.89 -5.10
N PHE A 248 8.56 -5.46 -6.20
CA PHE A 248 9.20 -5.34 -7.51
C PHE A 248 10.39 -4.36 -7.47
N ALA A 249 10.18 -3.17 -6.89
CA ALA A 249 11.19 -2.13 -6.79
C ALA A 249 12.39 -2.55 -5.91
N LYS A 250 12.15 -3.33 -4.84
CA LYS A 250 13.24 -3.85 -4.00
C LYS A 250 14.21 -4.72 -4.79
N GLU A 251 13.70 -5.65 -5.60
CA GLU A 251 14.57 -6.57 -6.36
C GLU A 251 15.23 -5.92 -7.58
N ALA A 252 14.62 -4.87 -8.13
CA ALA A 252 15.17 -4.15 -9.28
C ALA A 252 16.26 -3.13 -8.90
N MET A 253 16.14 -2.41 -7.77
CA MET A 253 17.11 -1.37 -7.34
C MET A 253 18.25 -1.93 -6.48
N ALA A 254 18.10 -3.14 -5.93
CA ALA A 254 19.17 -3.76 -5.15
C ALA A 254 20.45 -3.86 -6.01
N HIS A 255 21.57 -3.32 -5.50
CA HIS A 255 22.86 -3.27 -6.18
C HIS A 255 22.93 -2.38 -7.45
N GLN A 256 21.89 -1.59 -7.76
CA GLN A 256 21.97 -0.57 -8.81
C GLN A 256 22.72 0.66 -8.33
N SER A 257 23.13 1.50 -9.28
CA SER A 257 23.58 2.87 -9.03
C SER A 257 22.46 3.89 -9.27
N LEU A 258 22.61 5.03 -8.60
CA LEU A 258 22.04 6.32 -9.00
C LEU A 258 23.10 7.05 -9.86
N ASP A 259 22.98 8.37 -9.98
CA ASP A 259 23.81 9.21 -10.86
C ASP A 259 25.30 9.26 -10.46
N HIS A 260 25.66 8.88 -9.22
CA HIS A 260 27.02 8.92 -8.67
C HIS A 260 27.77 7.58 -8.67
N ASN A 261 27.35 6.59 -9.47
CA ASN A 261 27.99 5.27 -9.62
C ASN A 261 28.10 4.42 -8.32
N GLU A 262 27.20 4.66 -7.37
CA GLU A 262 27.16 3.94 -6.09
C GLU A 262 26.56 2.53 -6.17
N ILE A 263 26.58 1.81 -5.05
CA ILE A 263 25.99 0.47 -4.93
C ILE A 263 24.91 0.49 -3.84
N LEU A 264 23.66 0.74 -4.26
CA LEU A 264 22.52 0.89 -3.37
C LEU A 264 22.24 -0.36 -2.54
N ASN A 265 22.09 -0.17 -1.23
CA ASN A 265 21.68 -1.19 -0.28
C ASN A 265 20.18 -1.09 0.04
N VAL A 266 19.33 -1.66 -0.83
CA VAL A 266 17.87 -1.66 -0.66
C VAL A 266 17.42 -2.80 0.27
N ARG A 267 16.60 -2.47 1.27
CA ARG A 267 16.08 -3.37 2.31
C ARG A 267 14.62 -3.07 2.62
N TRP A 268 13.94 -3.99 3.29
CA TRP A 268 12.64 -3.69 3.90
C TRP A 268 12.82 -2.70 5.06
N ALA A 269 11.99 -1.67 5.14
CA ALA A 269 12.08 -0.73 6.26
C ALA A 269 11.40 -1.29 7.54
N THR A 270 11.95 -0.89 8.68
CA THR A 270 11.37 -1.09 10.01
C THR A 270 10.09 -0.24 10.19
N VAL A 271 9.57 -0.14 11.41
CA VAL A 271 8.52 0.85 11.73
C VAL A 271 9.19 2.22 11.92
N ASP A 272 8.61 3.29 11.39
CA ASP A 272 9.10 4.67 11.63
C ASP A 272 9.01 4.98 13.14
N PRO A 273 10.09 5.39 13.82
CA PRO A 273 10.06 5.67 15.25
C PRO A 273 9.19 6.88 15.63
N ASN A 274 8.76 7.71 14.67
CA ASN A 274 7.88 8.84 14.95
C ASN A 274 6.42 8.37 15.23
N PRO A 275 5.84 8.61 16.42
CA PRO A 275 4.48 8.19 16.74
C PRO A 275 3.40 8.82 15.85
N LEU A 276 3.64 10.01 15.28
CA LEU A 276 2.73 10.62 14.31
C LEU A 276 2.73 9.87 12.96
N ALA A 277 3.87 9.30 12.56
CA ALA A 277 3.97 8.46 11.37
C ALA A 277 3.31 7.09 11.62
N GLN A 278 3.49 6.51 12.81
CA GLN A 278 2.81 5.27 13.22
C GLN A 278 1.29 5.44 13.25
N LYS A 279 0.77 6.52 13.87
CA LYS A 279 -0.67 6.80 13.91
C LYS A 279 -1.26 7.02 12.51
N ARG A 280 -0.50 7.62 11.58
CA ARG A 280 -0.90 7.78 10.18
C ARG A 280 -0.98 6.44 9.44
N GLU A 281 0.01 5.57 9.61
CA GLU A 281 0.01 4.25 8.96
C GLU A 281 -1.05 3.32 9.55
N ALA A 282 -1.24 3.35 10.88
CA ALA A 282 -2.30 2.60 11.56
C ALA A 282 -3.68 3.00 11.04
N ARG A 283 -4.00 4.31 11.00
CA ARG A 283 -5.25 4.82 10.41
C ARG A 283 -5.43 4.36 8.95
N ARG A 284 -4.37 4.39 8.14
CA ARG A 284 -4.43 3.94 6.74
C ARG A 284 -4.74 2.45 6.62
N LEU A 285 -4.14 1.63 7.47
CA LEU A 285 -4.36 0.18 7.50
C LEU A 285 -5.77 -0.16 8.00
N GLU A 286 -6.25 0.57 9.00
CA GLU A 286 -7.63 0.53 9.50
C GLU A 286 -8.64 0.95 8.41
N GLU A 287 -8.37 2.01 7.66
CA GLU A 287 -9.20 2.49 6.55
C GLU A 287 -9.27 1.48 5.39
N GLN A 288 -8.15 0.85 5.03
CA GLN A 288 -8.11 -0.22 4.02
C GLN A 288 -8.78 -1.52 4.51
N ALA A 289 -8.66 -1.85 5.81
CA ALA A 289 -9.39 -2.95 6.41
C ALA A 289 -10.91 -2.67 6.41
N ALA A 290 -11.33 -1.44 6.72
CA ALA A 290 -12.72 -1.02 6.66
C ALA A 290 -13.28 -1.05 5.23
N GLU A 291 -12.52 -0.65 4.21
CA GLU A 291 -12.92 -0.79 2.81
C GLU A 291 -13.10 -2.26 2.40
N ALA A 292 -12.13 -3.12 2.77
CA ALA A 292 -12.21 -4.56 2.51
C ALA A 292 -13.39 -5.23 3.23
N VAL A 293 -13.69 -4.81 4.47
CA VAL A 293 -14.84 -5.29 5.25
C VAL A 293 -16.16 -4.79 4.66
N ARG A 294 -16.29 -3.50 4.28
CA ARG A 294 -17.48 -2.99 3.55
C ARG A 294 -17.73 -3.77 2.26
N ARG A 295 -16.67 -4.17 1.54
CA ARG A 295 -16.77 -4.99 0.33
C ARG A 295 -17.17 -6.45 0.58
N ALA A 296 -16.95 -6.97 1.79
CA ALA A 296 -17.31 -8.33 2.18
C ALA A 296 -18.67 -8.44 2.88
N LEU A 297 -19.17 -7.34 3.46
CA LEU A 297 -20.47 -7.26 4.12
C LEU A 297 -21.62 -7.23 3.09
N PRO A 298 -22.83 -7.73 3.44
CA PRO A 298 -24.01 -7.60 2.59
C PRO A 298 -24.34 -6.12 2.32
N ALA A 299 -24.74 -5.81 1.08
CA ALA A 299 -25.03 -4.44 0.65
C ALA A 299 -26.13 -3.76 1.49
N GLU A 300 -27.10 -4.52 2.00
CA GLU A 300 -28.14 -4.05 2.92
C GLU A 300 -27.54 -3.50 4.23
N PHE A 301 -26.59 -4.22 4.83
CA PHE A 301 -25.92 -3.82 6.07
C PHE A 301 -25.00 -2.61 5.85
N VAL A 302 -24.37 -2.50 4.69
CA VAL A 302 -23.60 -1.30 4.31
C VAL A 302 -24.52 -0.10 4.10
N ALA A 303 -25.69 -0.28 3.48
CA ALA A 303 -26.68 0.78 3.30
C ALA A 303 -27.35 1.22 4.62
N GLU A 304 -27.52 0.29 5.58
CA GLU A 304 -27.92 0.54 6.97
C GLU A 304 -26.85 1.41 7.68
N LEU A 305 -25.57 1.03 7.59
CA LEU A 305 -24.44 1.79 8.17
C LEU A 305 -24.24 3.19 7.56
N GLU A 306 -24.36 3.32 6.24
CA GLU A 306 -24.21 4.60 5.53
C GLU A 306 -25.46 5.50 5.65
N GLY A 307 -26.53 5.03 6.32
CA GLY A 307 -27.81 5.74 6.42
C GLY A 307 -28.49 6.00 5.06
N ARG A 308 -28.03 5.30 4.02
CA ARG A 308 -28.44 5.47 2.62
C ARG A 308 -29.61 4.57 2.24
N ASP A 309 -29.90 3.56 3.06
CA ASP A 309 -31.03 2.66 2.87
C ASP A 309 -32.39 3.41 2.85
N PRO A 310 -33.14 3.38 1.73
CA PRO A 310 -34.47 3.96 1.66
C PRO A 310 -35.49 3.17 2.48
N GLU A 311 -35.25 1.87 2.76
CA GLU A 311 -36.10 1.07 3.65
C GLU A 311 -35.99 1.58 5.10
N ALA A 312 -34.79 1.81 5.63
CA ALA A 312 -34.60 2.39 6.96
C ALA A 312 -35.36 3.72 7.16
N LYS A 313 -35.40 4.60 6.15
CA LYS A 313 -36.22 5.83 6.20
C LYS A 313 -37.73 5.56 6.12
N LYS A 314 -38.17 4.60 5.29
CA LYS A 314 -39.58 4.17 5.23
C LYS A 314 -40.04 3.52 6.53
N ARG A 315 -39.26 2.61 7.11
CA ARG A 315 -39.53 1.92 8.39
C ARG A 315 -39.65 2.93 9.52
N LYS A 316 -38.69 3.85 9.66
CA LYS A 316 -38.77 4.97 10.63
C LYS A 316 -40.00 5.88 10.43
N ARG A 317 -40.45 6.11 9.18
CA ARG A 317 -41.70 6.85 8.90
C ARG A 317 -42.95 6.03 9.24
N ILE A 318 -42.97 4.72 8.98
CA ILE A 318 -44.09 3.83 9.31
C ILE A 318 -44.22 3.66 10.82
N GLU A 319 -43.13 3.37 11.53
CA GLU A 319 -43.06 3.30 13.00
C GLU A 319 -43.32 4.65 13.67
N GLY A 320 -43.04 5.76 12.98
CA GLY A 320 -43.39 7.12 13.37
C GLY A 320 -44.87 7.46 13.15
N SER A 321 -45.55 6.87 12.17
CA SER A 321 -46.96 7.18 11.86
C SER A 321 -47.98 6.69 12.91
N TYR A 322 -47.54 5.95 13.93
CA TYR A 322 -48.38 5.36 14.99
C TYR A 322 -49.60 4.56 14.50
N GLY A 323 -49.57 4.08 13.25
CA GLY A 323 -50.70 3.38 12.61
C GLY A 323 -51.84 4.28 12.14
N LEU A 324 -51.71 5.60 12.22
CA LEU A 324 -52.75 6.56 11.83
C LEU A 324 -52.45 7.14 10.43
N GLN A 325 -53.23 6.74 9.44
CA GLN A 325 -52.97 7.08 8.04
C GLN A 325 -53.16 8.58 7.78
N GLY A 326 -52.06 9.28 7.50
CA GLY A 326 -52.01 10.72 7.25
C GLY A 326 -51.43 11.55 8.40
N TYR A 327 -51.02 10.94 9.52
CA TYR A 327 -50.35 11.64 10.61
C TYR A 327 -48.81 11.63 10.43
N GLU A 328 -48.22 12.80 10.21
CA GLU A 328 -46.77 13.03 10.32
C GLU A 328 -46.51 13.70 11.68
N PRO A 329 -45.86 13.03 12.65
CA PRO A 329 -45.66 13.59 13.99
C PRO A 329 -44.75 14.84 13.94
N PRO A 330 -45.06 15.89 14.71
CA PRO A 330 -44.15 17.02 14.91
C PRO A 330 -42.79 16.57 15.46
N ASP A 331 -41.72 17.27 15.08
CA ASP A 331 -40.32 16.95 15.44
C ASP A 331 -40.13 16.70 16.95
N GLU A 332 -40.83 17.46 17.80
CA GLU A 332 -40.80 17.32 19.27
C GLU A 332 -41.13 15.88 19.73
N VAL A 333 -42.10 15.21 19.09
CA VAL A 333 -42.51 13.84 19.40
C VAL A 333 -41.42 12.85 18.98
N TRP A 334 -40.72 13.13 17.88
CA TRP A 334 -39.61 12.32 17.39
C TRP A 334 -38.38 12.45 18.30
N PHE A 335 -38.04 13.67 18.72
CA PHE A 335 -36.98 13.94 19.69
C PHE A 335 -37.27 13.35 21.07
N ALA A 336 -38.52 13.41 21.54
CA ALA A 336 -38.93 12.78 22.80
C ALA A 336 -38.71 11.26 22.77
N ARG A 337 -39.23 10.57 21.75
CA ARG A 337 -39.08 9.11 21.60
C ARG A 337 -37.63 8.66 21.39
N ALA A 338 -36.82 9.45 20.67
CA ALA A 338 -35.39 9.18 20.54
C ALA A 338 -34.68 9.26 21.91
N LYS A 339 -34.99 10.29 22.70
CA LYS A 339 -34.43 10.49 24.05
C LYS A 339 -34.87 9.41 25.06
N GLU A 340 -36.09 8.89 24.94
CA GLU A 340 -36.57 7.75 25.75
C GLU A 340 -35.81 6.45 25.42
N LEU A 341 -35.51 6.21 24.14
CA LEU A 341 -34.70 5.06 23.70
C LEU A 341 -33.23 5.16 24.17
N GLU A 342 -32.62 6.35 24.09
CA GLU A 342 -31.27 6.58 24.62
C GLU A 342 -31.21 6.51 26.16
N GLY A 343 -32.28 6.93 26.84
CA GLY A 343 -32.41 6.85 28.30
C GLY A 343 -32.53 5.41 28.79
N THR A 344 -33.48 4.65 28.23
CA THR A 344 -33.71 3.24 28.62
C THR A 344 -32.49 2.34 28.37
N GLY A 345 -31.75 2.55 27.27
CA GLY A 345 -30.48 1.86 27.04
C GLY A 345 -29.40 2.16 28.10
N ASN A 346 -29.37 3.39 28.64
CA ASN A 346 -28.44 3.79 29.70
C ASN A 346 -28.83 3.31 31.11
N GLU A 347 -30.12 3.11 31.39
CA GLU A 347 -30.55 2.60 32.70
C GLU A 347 -30.42 1.08 32.80
N HIS A 348 -30.75 0.33 31.74
CA HIS A 348 -30.53 -1.12 31.71
C HIS A 348 -29.04 -1.46 31.88
N ALA A 349 -28.16 -0.71 31.20
CA ALA A 349 -26.70 -0.85 31.31
C ALA A 349 -26.11 -0.48 32.69
N LYS A 350 -26.92 0.02 33.64
CA LYS A 350 -26.49 0.36 35.02
C LYS A 350 -26.98 -0.61 36.09
N LEU A 351 -27.84 -1.58 35.75
CA LEU A 351 -28.47 -2.48 36.72
C LEU A 351 -28.00 -3.94 36.65
N GLU A 352 -27.24 -4.33 35.62
CA GLU A 352 -26.69 -5.71 35.49
C GLU A 352 -25.26 -5.85 36.04
N ALA A 353 -25.14 -5.68 37.35
CA ALA A 353 -24.04 -6.18 38.18
C ALA A 353 -24.58 -6.39 39.62
N PRO A 354 -24.27 -7.48 40.34
CA PRO A 354 -22.91 -8.03 40.42
C PRO A 354 -22.77 -9.57 40.34
N GLU A 355 -21.50 -9.99 40.19
CA GLU A 355 -20.85 -11.19 40.74
C GLU A 355 -21.69 -12.43 41.12
N GLN A 356 -21.60 -13.48 40.30
CA GLN A 356 -21.70 -14.86 40.80
C GLN A 356 -20.97 -15.88 39.90
N PRO A 357 -19.79 -16.40 40.30
CA PRO A 357 -19.11 -17.48 39.59
C PRO A 357 -19.52 -18.84 40.14
N LEU A 358 -20.26 -19.65 39.36
CA LEU A 358 -20.53 -21.05 39.68
C LEU A 358 -20.24 -21.98 38.48
N MET A 359 -20.01 -23.24 38.80
CA MET A 359 -19.24 -24.22 38.03
C MET A 359 -19.99 -25.56 37.99
N ILE A 360 -19.45 -26.54 37.23
CA ILE A 360 -19.75 -27.99 37.22
C ILE A 360 -20.64 -28.47 36.05
N GLU A 361 -20.45 -29.74 35.70
CA GLU A 361 -20.60 -30.34 34.37
C GLU A 361 -21.76 -31.36 34.26
N SER A 362 -21.99 -31.83 33.03
CA SER A 362 -22.38 -33.21 32.69
C SER A 362 -23.64 -33.83 33.33
N GLY A 363 -24.77 -33.78 32.62
CA GLY A 363 -25.96 -34.61 32.86
C GLY A 363 -26.64 -35.01 31.54
N SER A 364 -26.64 -36.30 31.19
CA SER A 364 -27.04 -36.79 29.86
C SER A 364 -28.48 -37.30 29.78
N ALA A 365 -29.20 -36.96 28.70
CA ALA A 365 -30.36 -37.72 28.19
C ALA A 365 -30.70 -37.39 26.72
N SER A 366 -31.17 -38.42 26.00
CA SER A 366 -31.77 -38.46 24.65
C SER A 366 -32.89 -37.42 24.36
N ALA A 367 -33.29 -37.08 23.12
CA ALA A 367 -33.30 -37.86 21.86
C ALA A 367 -33.24 -36.97 20.57
N PRO A 368 -33.13 -37.53 19.33
CA PRO A 368 -32.73 -36.79 18.11
C PRO A 368 -33.85 -36.53 17.05
N GLN A 369 -33.43 -36.01 15.87
CA GLN A 369 -34.16 -35.67 14.61
C GLN A 369 -34.57 -34.18 14.50
N ASN A 370 -34.34 -33.43 13.41
CA ASN A 370 -33.98 -33.78 12.01
C ASN A 370 -32.93 -32.83 11.39
N GLN A 371 -32.34 -33.23 10.26
CA GLN A 371 -31.49 -32.38 9.42
C GLN A 371 -32.32 -31.53 8.45
N VAL A 372 -31.88 -30.29 8.18
CA VAL A 372 -32.20 -29.53 6.97
C VAL A 372 -30.92 -28.88 6.48
N GLU A 373 -30.57 -29.12 5.22
CA GLU A 373 -29.39 -28.52 4.58
C GLU A 373 -29.65 -27.05 4.26
N SER A 374 -28.72 -26.16 4.59
CA SER A 374 -28.73 -24.77 4.10
C SER A 374 -27.37 -24.41 3.50
N SER A 375 -27.37 -24.06 2.22
CA SER A 375 -26.16 -24.00 1.39
C SER A 375 -25.36 -22.70 1.55
N GLY A 376 -24.11 -22.82 1.99
CA GLY A 376 -22.99 -22.10 1.38
C GLY A 376 -22.87 -20.58 1.58
N GLY A 377 -23.35 -20.03 2.69
CA GLY A 377 -22.97 -18.68 3.15
C GLY A 377 -21.85 -18.75 4.19
N ILE A 378 -20.82 -17.88 4.08
CA ILE A 378 -19.65 -17.89 5.00
C ILE A 378 -20.03 -17.55 6.45
N PHE A 379 -21.12 -16.80 6.65
CA PHE A 379 -21.66 -16.47 7.97
C PHE A 379 -23.06 -17.02 8.12
N SER A 380 -23.30 -17.78 9.19
CA SER A 380 -24.64 -18.22 9.59
C SER A 380 -25.47 -17.06 10.12
N SER A 381 -26.80 -17.18 10.08
CA SER A 381 -27.72 -16.22 10.70
C SER A 381 -27.44 -16.02 12.20
N SER A 382 -26.99 -17.07 12.90
CA SER A 382 -26.55 -16.99 14.30
C SER A 382 -25.30 -16.12 14.50
N ALA A 383 -24.34 -16.13 13.57
CA ALA A 383 -23.16 -15.25 13.65
C ALA A 383 -23.54 -13.77 13.43
N VAL A 384 -24.46 -13.51 12.50
CA VAL A 384 -25.01 -12.15 12.28
C VAL A 384 -25.79 -11.65 13.50
N ALA A 385 -26.57 -12.51 14.15
CA ALA A 385 -27.27 -12.18 15.39
C ALA A 385 -26.29 -11.87 16.54
N ALA A 386 -25.23 -12.67 16.71
CA ALA A 386 -24.20 -12.42 17.72
C ALA A 386 -23.46 -11.09 17.49
N LEU A 387 -23.13 -10.75 16.23
CA LEU A 387 -22.51 -9.47 15.87
C LEU A 387 -23.44 -8.28 16.17
N ARG A 388 -24.75 -8.41 15.95
CA ARG A 388 -25.73 -7.39 16.35
C ARG A 388 -25.77 -7.17 17.87
N GLY A 389 -25.56 -8.22 18.67
CA GLY A 389 -25.41 -8.11 20.13
C GLY A 389 -24.15 -7.35 20.57
N LEU A 390 -23.01 -7.51 19.87
CA LEU A 390 -21.79 -6.77 20.19
C LEU A 390 -21.84 -5.28 19.82
N ASN A 391 -22.77 -4.84 18.97
CA ASN A 391 -22.79 -3.47 18.45
C ASN A 391 -23.22 -2.39 19.47
N GLY A 392 -23.53 -2.78 20.71
CA GLY A 392 -23.64 -1.88 21.88
C GLY A 392 -22.57 -2.10 22.97
N GLY A 393 -21.69 -3.08 22.80
CA GLY A 393 -20.69 -3.48 23.80
C GLY A 393 -19.34 -2.81 23.58
N ASN A 394 -18.94 -1.92 24.50
CA ASN A 394 -17.63 -1.29 24.45
C ASN A 394 -16.51 -2.31 24.75
N VAL A 395 -15.79 -2.77 23.72
CA VAL A 395 -14.75 -3.82 23.83
C VAL A 395 -13.50 -3.27 24.52
N THR A 396 -13.53 -3.27 25.86
CA THR A 396 -12.36 -2.92 26.66
C THR A 396 -11.36 -4.09 26.65
N THR A 397 -10.25 -3.92 25.94
CA THR A 397 -9.12 -4.85 25.99
C THR A 397 -8.46 -4.74 27.37
N LYS A 398 -8.75 -5.67 28.29
CA LYS A 398 -8.04 -5.73 29.57
C LYS A 398 -6.52 -5.82 29.31
N PRO A 399 -5.69 -4.97 29.95
CA PRO A 399 -4.24 -5.17 29.92
C PRO A 399 -3.90 -6.52 30.56
N ALA A 400 -2.79 -7.13 30.13
CA ALA A 400 -2.35 -8.42 30.65
C ALA A 400 -2.11 -8.35 32.18
N PRO A 401 -2.51 -9.39 32.94
CA PRO A 401 -2.32 -9.38 34.39
C PRO A 401 -0.82 -9.40 34.73
N GLN A 402 -0.36 -8.40 35.48
CA GLN A 402 0.96 -8.45 36.10
C GLN A 402 0.95 -9.56 37.17
N ALA A 403 1.93 -10.47 37.08
CA ALA A 403 2.04 -11.60 38.00
C ALA A 403 2.64 -11.16 39.35
N SER A 404 1.82 -10.53 40.20
CA SER A 404 2.17 -10.24 41.59
C SER A 404 2.07 -11.51 42.45
N GLY A 405 2.95 -12.48 42.18
CA GLY A 405 3.16 -13.65 43.05
C GLY A 405 3.89 -13.25 44.34
N PRO A 406 3.59 -13.88 45.49
CA PRO A 406 4.18 -13.49 46.76
C PRO A 406 5.64 -13.89 46.89
N LEU A 407 6.36 -13.09 47.67
CA LEU A 407 7.76 -13.26 48.09
C LEU A 407 8.02 -14.71 48.59
N VAL A 408 8.94 -15.43 47.95
CA VAL A 408 9.55 -16.65 48.51
C VAL A 408 11.06 -16.43 48.57
N ALA A 409 11.58 -16.26 49.78
CA ALA A 409 12.99 -15.99 50.02
C ALA A 409 13.74 -17.28 50.38
N TYR A 410 14.67 -17.66 49.52
CA TYR A 410 15.88 -18.42 49.83
C TYR A 410 17.02 -17.57 49.23
N GLY A 411 18.03 -17.17 49.99
CA GLY A 411 18.95 -18.08 50.67
C GLY A 411 20.19 -18.19 49.78
N SER A 412 20.98 -17.12 49.65
CA SER A 412 22.06 -16.78 50.59
C SER A 412 23.18 -17.83 50.55
N ASP A 413 24.08 -17.67 49.59
CA ASP A 413 25.48 -18.08 49.78
C ASP A 413 26.39 -17.14 48.97
N ASP A 414 27.51 -16.74 49.56
CA ASP A 414 28.47 -15.76 49.02
C ASP A 414 29.85 -16.02 49.66
N GLU A 415 30.53 -17.09 49.23
CA GLU A 415 31.91 -17.40 49.65
C GLU A 415 32.91 -17.09 48.52
N SER A 416 33.52 -15.92 48.71
CA SER A 416 34.89 -15.49 48.41
C SER A 416 35.86 -16.46 47.70
N ASP A 417 36.50 -15.95 46.65
CA ASP A 417 37.95 -16.07 46.36
C ASP A 417 38.42 -14.81 45.59
#